data_AF-C4XXI9-F1
#
_entry.id   AF-C4XXI9-F1
#
_cell.length_a   1.000
_cell.length_b   1.000
_cell.length_c   1.000
_cell.angle_alpha   90.00
_cell.angle_beta   90.00
_cell.angle_gamma   90.00
#
_symmetry.space_group_name_H-M   'P 1'
#
loop_
_entity.id
_entity.type
_entity.pdbx_description
1 polymer ?
#
loop_
_entity_poly.entity_id
_entity_poly.type
_entity_poly.pdbx_seq_one_letter_code
_entity_poly.pdbx_strand_id
1 'polypeptide(L)'
;MAGPVKEKNGLITLLWRLALIIALVKLVSVQFILLSGAFFCYLIYALSKIQHRRITEHNEPRRFKFLDESMWQEQCSDLCIDQEDISSSMFPDSFLVSESLQELVNLIVDQFVSSWFCKVSDDTLFTDSVQLELRHVILNLKTRLARLDVPSFLVFSILPLISRHYADFVAIQQKHGSSYSIESKLRVASVFPAERIHRGVSMSLPGPRVKEKNYFRSTVSKFLPLLLSEKENNNKVILSLLREILSCTVLTNVFEMVSEGDFFNQMIVKLIGDNLQHRDQVKKLRAALEQHTMQMD
;
A
#
# COMPACT_ATOMS: atom_id res chain seq x y z
N MET A 1 78.07 7.89 -90.88
CA MET A 1 77.01 8.74 -90.30
C MET A 1 75.85 7.84 -89.89
N ALA A 2 75.53 7.77 -88.60
CA ALA A 2 74.54 6.85 -88.02
C ALA A 2 73.16 7.53 -87.87
N GLY A 3 72.10 6.87 -88.33
CA GLY A 3 70.68 7.27 -88.21
C GLY A 3 69.97 6.98 -89.55
N PRO A 4 69.00 6.04 -89.63
CA PRO A 4 67.72 6.06 -88.90
C PRO A 4 67.20 4.68 -88.45
N VAL A 5 68.05 3.65 -88.33
CA VAL A 5 67.64 2.27 -87.96
C VAL A 5 67.43 2.11 -86.45
N LYS A 6 68.15 2.90 -85.63
CA LYS A 6 68.05 2.86 -84.16
C LYS A 6 66.69 3.37 -83.63
N GLU A 7 66.02 4.22 -84.41
CA GLU A 7 64.77 4.88 -84.02
C GLU A 7 63.53 3.96 -84.20
N LYS A 8 63.51 3.16 -85.28
CA LYS A 8 62.43 2.19 -85.55
C LYS A 8 62.40 1.03 -84.53
N ASN A 9 63.56 0.54 -84.13
CA ASN A 9 63.66 -0.51 -83.12
C ASN A 9 63.27 0.01 -81.72
N GLY A 10 63.57 1.28 -81.42
CA GLY A 10 63.11 1.96 -80.20
C GLY A 10 61.58 2.04 -80.11
N LEU A 11 60.92 2.46 -81.20
CA LEU A 11 59.46 2.54 -81.28
C LEU A 11 58.77 1.19 -81.07
N ILE A 12 59.27 0.11 -81.67
CA ILE A 12 58.70 -1.24 -81.49
C ILE A 12 58.85 -1.72 -80.03
N THR A 13 60.01 -1.48 -79.39
CA THR A 13 60.18 -1.84 -77.98
C THR A 13 59.28 -1.00 -77.04
N LEU A 14 58.99 0.25 -77.41
CA LEU A 14 58.10 1.13 -76.65
C LEU A 14 56.64 0.71 -76.79
N LEU A 15 56.21 0.27 -77.98
CA LEU A 15 54.89 -0.31 -78.24
C LEU A 15 54.69 -1.63 -77.48
N TRP A 16 55.69 -2.51 -77.45
CA TRP A 16 55.62 -3.75 -76.65
C TRP A 16 55.56 -3.47 -75.15
N ARG A 17 56.30 -2.47 -74.65
CA ARG A 17 56.21 -2.04 -73.24
C ARG A 17 54.84 -1.45 -72.91
N LEU A 18 54.27 -0.63 -73.79
CA LEU A 18 52.91 -0.09 -73.63
C LEU A 18 51.84 -1.19 -73.64
N ALA A 19 51.93 -2.14 -74.57
CA ALA A 19 51.01 -3.28 -74.63
C ALA A 19 51.08 -4.13 -73.35
N LEU A 20 52.29 -4.35 -72.81
CA LEU A 20 52.50 -5.10 -71.57
C LEU A 20 51.94 -4.36 -70.35
N ILE A 21 52.10 -3.03 -70.28
CA ILE A 21 51.51 -2.20 -69.22
C ILE A 21 49.97 -2.25 -69.29
N ILE A 22 49.38 -2.14 -70.49
CA ILE A 22 47.92 -2.23 -70.67
C ILE A 22 47.41 -3.62 -70.24
N ALA A 23 48.12 -4.70 -70.59
CA ALA A 23 47.77 -6.05 -70.16
C ALA A 23 47.84 -6.23 -68.64
N LEU A 24 48.87 -5.67 -67.99
CA LEU A 24 48.99 -5.68 -66.52
C LEU A 24 47.87 -4.88 -65.84
N VAL A 25 47.55 -3.68 -66.34
CA VAL A 25 46.44 -2.86 -65.83
C VAL A 25 45.12 -3.60 -65.96
N LYS A 26 44.87 -4.27 -67.08
CA LYS A 26 43.68 -5.11 -67.28
C LYS A 26 43.63 -6.24 -66.26
N LEU A 27 44.73 -6.96 -66.05
CA LEU A 27 44.79 -8.06 -65.09
C LEU A 27 44.52 -7.59 -63.66
N VAL A 28 45.13 -6.47 -63.23
CA VAL A 28 44.87 -5.87 -61.91
C VAL A 28 43.42 -5.41 -61.77
N SER A 29 42.84 -4.81 -62.81
CA SER A 29 41.44 -4.37 -62.78
C SER A 29 40.45 -5.55 -62.66
N VAL A 30 40.73 -6.68 -63.31
CA VAL A 30 39.90 -7.90 -63.22
C VAL A 30 40.01 -8.51 -61.82
N GLN A 31 41.21 -8.59 -61.25
CA GLN A 31 41.42 -9.06 -59.88
C GLN A 31 40.67 -8.17 -58.86
N PHE A 32 40.71 -6.85 -59.03
CA PHE A 32 39.98 -5.92 -58.16
C PHE A 32 38.46 -6.11 -58.24
N ILE A 33 37.91 -6.31 -59.44
CA ILE A 33 36.46 -6.55 -59.63
C ILE A 33 36.04 -7.87 -58.95
N LEU A 34 36.83 -8.93 -59.09
CA LEU A 34 36.55 -10.23 -58.45
C LEU A 34 36.59 -10.14 -56.92
N LEU A 35 37.60 -9.45 -56.37
CA LEU A 35 37.72 -9.26 -54.92
C LEU A 35 36.60 -8.37 -54.37
N SER A 36 36.24 -7.29 -55.08
CA SER A 36 35.10 -6.44 -54.71
C SER A 36 33.77 -7.20 -54.76
N GLY A 37 33.58 -8.06 -55.77
CA GLY A 37 32.39 -8.91 -55.89
C GLY A 37 32.29 -9.92 -54.74
N ALA A 38 33.40 -10.60 -54.42
CA ALA A 38 33.46 -11.53 -53.30
C ALA A 38 33.21 -10.84 -51.95
N PHE A 39 33.76 -9.65 -51.75
CA PHE A 39 33.51 -8.84 -50.56
C PHE A 39 32.04 -8.41 -50.45
N PHE A 40 31.41 -8.01 -51.55
CA PHE A 40 30.00 -7.64 -51.57
C PHE A 40 29.09 -8.83 -51.26
N CYS A 41 29.37 -10.00 -51.82
CA CYS A 41 28.66 -11.25 -51.49
C CYS A 41 28.82 -11.63 -50.01
N TYR A 42 30.03 -11.50 -49.47
CA TYR A 42 30.29 -11.74 -48.05
C TYR A 42 29.54 -10.76 -47.15
N LEU A 43 29.50 -9.48 -47.52
CA LEU A 43 28.75 -8.45 -46.79
C LEU A 43 27.26 -8.76 -46.77
N ILE A 44 26.66 -9.14 -47.92
CA ILE A 44 25.25 -9.54 -48.00
C ILE A 44 24.99 -10.77 -47.11
N TYR A 45 25.87 -11.78 -47.14
CA TYR A 45 25.75 -12.96 -46.29
C TYR A 45 25.86 -12.61 -44.79
N ALA A 46 26.77 -11.72 -44.41
CA ALA A 46 26.92 -11.29 -43.02
C ALA A 46 25.68 -10.52 -42.55
N LEU A 47 25.15 -9.62 -43.38
CA LEU A 47 23.94 -8.85 -43.08
C LEU A 47 22.70 -9.74 -42.99
N SER A 48 22.55 -10.71 -43.90
CA SER A 48 21.44 -11.66 -43.85
C SER A 48 21.52 -12.57 -42.62
N LYS A 49 22.72 -12.98 -42.19
CA LYS A 49 22.93 -13.73 -40.96
C LYS A 49 22.58 -12.92 -39.71
N ILE A 50 22.93 -11.63 -39.66
CA ILE A 50 22.56 -10.72 -38.57
C ILE A 50 21.04 -10.53 -38.52
N GLN A 51 20.42 -10.30 -39.67
CA GLN A 51 18.96 -10.14 -39.78
C GLN A 51 18.23 -11.42 -39.39
N HIS A 52 18.70 -12.59 -39.85
CA HIS A 52 18.08 -13.87 -39.50
C HIS A 52 18.19 -14.15 -37.99
N ARG A 53 19.33 -13.86 -37.37
CA ARG A 53 19.51 -13.95 -35.91
C ARG A 53 18.54 -13.04 -35.16
N ARG A 54 18.35 -11.81 -35.63
CA ARG A 54 17.41 -10.85 -35.02
C ARG A 54 15.95 -11.31 -35.15
N ILE A 55 15.58 -11.93 -36.27
CA ILE A 55 14.25 -12.50 -36.49
C ILE A 55 14.04 -13.74 -35.61
N THR A 56 15.04 -14.59 -35.43
CA THR A 56 14.94 -15.78 -34.56
C THR A 56 14.83 -15.40 -33.08
N GLU A 57 15.56 -14.38 -32.62
CA GLU A 57 15.47 -13.90 -31.22
C GLU A 57 14.09 -13.27 -30.90
N HIS A 58 13.42 -12.63 -31.87
CA HIS A 58 12.07 -12.08 -31.67
C HIS A 58 10.95 -13.13 -31.76
N ASN A 59 11.25 -14.30 -32.32
CA ASN A 59 10.28 -15.38 -32.53
C ASN A 59 10.37 -16.48 -31.48
N GLU A 60 11.18 -16.35 -30.42
CA GLU A 60 10.96 -17.17 -29.24
C GLU A 60 9.58 -16.80 -28.68
N PRO A 61 8.61 -17.73 -28.70
CA PRO A 61 7.32 -17.45 -28.10
C PRO A 61 7.58 -17.11 -26.64
N ARG A 62 7.03 -15.99 -26.15
CA ARG A 62 7.04 -15.65 -24.72
C ARG A 62 6.36 -16.80 -23.98
N ARG A 63 7.14 -17.80 -23.56
CA ARG A 63 6.64 -18.88 -22.73
C ARG A 63 6.22 -18.23 -21.42
N PHE A 64 5.00 -18.50 -21.00
CA PHE A 64 4.57 -18.06 -19.68
C PHE A 64 5.54 -18.60 -18.65
N LYS A 65 5.91 -17.78 -17.65
CA LYS A 65 6.93 -18.14 -16.65
C LYS A 65 6.60 -19.45 -15.92
N PHE A 66 5.31 -19.75 -15.75
CA PHE A 66 4.86 -21.00 -15.11
C PHE A 66 5.11 -22.27 -15.94
N LEU A 67 5.46 -22.15 -17.23
CA LEU A 67 5.78 -23.31 -18.08
C LEU A 67 7.23 -23.77 -17.91
N ASP A 68 8.09 -22.93 -17.33
CA ASP A 68 9.43 -23.33 -16.96
C ASP A 68 9.38 -23.98 -15.58
N GLU A 69 9.76 -25.26 -15.51
CA GLU A 69 9.71 -26.04 -14.28
C GLU A 69 10.53 -25.41 -13.16
N SER A 70 11.68 -24.82 -13.48
CA SER A 70 12.55 -24.17 -12.50
C SER A 70 11.89 -22.94 -11.87
N MET A 71 11.29 -22.09 -12.71
CA MET A 71 10.58 -20.89 -12.29
C MET A 71 9.26 -21.20 -11.59
N TRP A 72 8.59 -22.30 -11.99
CA TRP A 72 7.40 -22.78 -11.30
C TRP A 72 7.74 -23.29 -9.89
N GLN A 73 8.82 -24.04 -9.72
CA GLN A 73 9.25 -24.51 -8.41
C GLN A 73 9.66 -23.36 -7.49
N GLU A 74 10.39 -22.37 -8.00
CA GLU A 74 10.71 -21.15 -7.24
C GLU A 74 9.44 -20.42 -6.79
N GLN A 75 8.46 -20.28 -7.69
CA GLN A 75 7.20 -19.64 -7.35
C GLN A 75 6.34 -20.46 -6.37
N CYS A 76 6.41 -21.79 -6.41
CA CYS A 76 5.79 -22.65 -5.41
C CYS A 76 6.48 -22.54 -4.05
N SER A 77 7.83 -22.48 -4.00
CA SER A 77 8.55 -22.29 -2.74
C SER A 77 8.28 -20.92 -2.12
N ASP A 78 8.14 -19.87 -2.92
CA ASP A 78 7.78 -18.52 -2.45
C ASP A 78 6.37 -18.44 -1.84
N LEU A 79 5.51 -19.41 -2.17
CA LEU A 79 4.16 -19.53 -1.62
C LEU A 79 4.11 -20.42 -0.37
N CYS A 80 5.12 -21.26 -0.15
CA CYS A 80 5.22 -22.04 1.08
C CYS A 80 5.50 -21.09 2.25
N ILE A 81 4.71 -21.23 3.31
CA ILE A 81 4.89 -20.47 4.54
C ILE A 81 5.62 -21.33 5.54
N ASP A 82 6.71 -20.80 6.09
CA ASP A 82 7.43 -21.47 7.17
C ASP A 82 6.58 -21.44 8.44
N GLN A 83 6.20 -22.61 8.92
CA GLN A 83 5.33 -22.75 10.09
C GLN A 83 6.00 -22.21 11.38
N GLU A 84 7.33 -22.09 11.37
CA GLU A 84 8.10 -21.40 12.42
C GLU A 84 7.74 -19.92 12.54
N ASP A 85 7.46 -19.22 11.44
CA ASP A 85 7.10 -17.80 11.47
C ASP A 85 5.76 -17.57 12.18
N ILE A 86 4.84 -18.51 12.00
CA ILE A 86 3.51 -18.49 12.63
C ILE A 86 3.62 -18.79 14.12
N SER A 87 4.41 -19.81 14.49
CA SER A 87 4.54 -20.27 15.87
C SER A 87 5.43 -19.40 16.76
N SER A 88 6.30 -18.58 16.16
CA SER A 88 7.23 -17.72 16.90
C SER A 88 6.48 -16.68 17.76
N SER A 89 7.03 -16.28 18.91
CA SER A 89 6.38 -15.26 19.76
C SER A 89 6.44 -13.86 19.11
N MET A 90 5.31 -13.15 19.05
CA MET A 90 5.23 -11.79 18.49
C MET A 90 6.06 -10.78 19.30
N PHE A 91 6.03 -10.89 20.63
CA PHE A 91 6.74 -10.02 21.56
C PHE A 91 7.50 -10.87 22.59
N PRO A 92 8.81 -11.10 22.40
CA PRO A 92 9.60 -11.88 23.34
C PRO A 92 9.69 -11.20 24.72
N ASP A 93 9.61 -9.87 24.78
CA ASP A 93 9.70 -9.08 26.02
C ASP A 93 8.51 -9.29 26.96
N SER A 94 7.36 -9.70 26.44
CA SER A 94 6.11 -9.78 27.20
C SER A 94 5.26 -10.97 26.74
N PHE A 95 5.47 -12.12 27.38
CA PHE A 95 4.79 -13.38 27.05
C PHE A 95 3.26 -13.27 27.04
N LEU A 96 2.67 -12.69 28.10
CA LEU A 96 1.21 -12.58 28.23
C LEU A 96 0.57 -11.78 27.09
N VAL A 97 1.22 -10.68 26.69
CA VAL A 97 0.72 -9.83 25.59
C VAL A 97 0.82 -10.55 24.26
N SER A 98 1.90 -11.30 24.04
CA SER A 98 2.07 -12.14 22.85
C SER A 98 1.01 -13.22 22.75
N GLU A 99 0.76 -13.93 23.85
CA GLU A 99 -0.27 -14.98 23.90
C GLU A 99 -1.66 -14.41 23.63
N SER A 100 -2.05 -13.33 24.30
CA SER A 100 -3.36 -12.70 24.07
C SER A 100 -3.53 -12.16 22.65
N LEU A 101 -2.47 -11.60 22.04
CA LEU A 101 -2.53 -11.12 20.66
C LEU A 101 -2.55 -12.26 19.66
N GLN A 102 -1.83 -13.35 19.93
CA GLN A 102 -1.89 -14.55 19.10
C GLN A 102 -3.28 -15.19 19.16
N GLU A 103 -3.88 -15.29 20.35
CA GLU A 103 -5.25 -15.75 20.53
C GLU A 103 -6.24 -14.86 19.77
N LEU A 104 -6.09 -13.53 19.85
CA LEU A 104 -6.91 -12.60 19.09
C LEU A 104 -6.81 -12.84 17.58
N VAL A 105 -5.59 -13.01 17.05
CA VAL A 105 -5.39 -13.30 15.63
C VAL A 105 -6.04 -14.63 15.24
N ASN A 106 -5.87 -15.68 16.04
CA ASN A 106 -6.48 -16.98 15.80
C ASN A 106 -8.01 -16.87 15.77
N LEU A 107 -8.61 -16.18 16.74
CA LEU A 107 -10.05 -15.94 16.79
C LEU A 107 -10.56 -15.16 15.56
N ILE A 108 -9.81 -14.16 15.09
CA ILE A 108 -10.17 -13.41 13.88
C ILE A 108 -10.17 -14.34 12.67
N VAL A 109 -9.12 -15.13 12.50
CA VAL A 109 -8.96 -16.04 11.37
C VAL A 109 -10.03 -17.13 11.40
N ASP A 110 -10.26 -17.77 12.55
CA ASP A 110 -11.24 -18.84 12.69
C ASP A 110 -12.67 -18.36 12.43
N GLN A 111 -13.06 -17.21 12.99
CA GLN A 111 -14.44 -16.73 12.89
C GLN A 111 -14.72 -16.08 11.52
N PHE A 112 -13.78 -15.29 10.99
CA PHE A 112 -14.04 -14.45 9.82
C PHE A 112 -13.44 -14.98 8.52
N VAL A 113 -12.47 -15.90 8.57
CA VAL A 113 -11.81 -16.46 7.38
C VAL A 113 -12.18 -17.93 7.21
N SER A 114 -11.87 -18.76 8.21
CA SER A 114 -12.09 -20.21 8.15
C SER A 114 -13.56 -20.58 7.95
N SER A 115 -14.49 -19.78 8.48
CA SER A 115 -15.95 -20.00 8.37
C SER A 115 -16.51 -20.06 6.95
N TRP A 116 -15.84 -19.40 5.99
CA TRP A 116 -16.21 -19.46 4.57
C TRP A 116 -15.13 -20.13 3.71
N PHE A 117 -13.86 -20.01 4.07
CA PHE A 117 -12.77 -20.54 3.25
C PHE A 117 -12.75 -22.08 3.21
N CYS A 118 -13.16 -22.74 4.30
CA CYS A 118 -13.30 -24.21 4.34
C CYS A 118 -14.31 -24.77 3.32
N LYS A 119 -15.17 -23.92 2.74
CA LYS A 119 -16.11 -24.29 1.67
C LYS A 119 -15.51 -24.14 0.27
N VAL A 120 -14.36 -23.48 0.16
CA VAL A 120 -13.68 -23.18 -1.10
C VAL A 120 -12.50 -24.12 -1.31
N SER A 121 -11.68 -24.36 -0.28
CA SER A 121 -10.52 -25.24 -0.34
C SER A 121 -10.22 -25.85 1.03
N ASP A 122 -9.59 -27.02 1.04
CA ASP A 122 -9.10 -27.71 2.24
C ASP A 122 -7.66 -27.29 2.61
N ASP A 123 -7.00 -26.51 1.74
CA ASP A 123 -5.64 -26.02 1.94
C ASP A 123 -5.58 -24.96 3.06
N THR A 124 -4.49 -24.91 3.83
CA THR A 124 -4.29 -23.90 4.90
C THR A 124 -3.49 -22.69 4.44
N LEU A 125 -2.81 -22.74 3.29
CA LEU A 125 -1.87 -21.71 2.84
C LEU A 125 -2.46 -20.29 2.85
N PHE A 126 -3.72 -20.12 2.46
CA PHE A 126 -4.38 -18.81 2.49
C PHE A 126 -4.65 -18.32 3.91
N THR A 127 -5.16 -19.20 4.77
CA THR A 127 -5.43 -18.93 6.18
C THR A 127 -4.13 -18.52 6.91
N ASP A 128 -3.06 -19.27 6.65
CA ASP A 128 -1.72 -19.03 7.18
C ASP A 128 -1.15 -17.69 6.67
N SER A 129 -1.36 -17.37 5.38
CA SER A 129 -0.97 -16.08 4.79
C SER A 129 -1.64 -14.91 5.51
N VAL A 130 -2.96 -15.01 5.77
CA VAL A 130 -3.72 -13.97 6.46
C VAL A 130 -3.24 -13.79 7.90
N GLN A 131 -2.95 -14.90 8.60
CA GLN A 131 -2.41 -14.86 9.95
C GLN A 131 -1.04 -14.15 10.00
N LEU A 132 -0.15 -14.45 9.06
CA LEU A 132 1.17 -13.82 8.96
C LEU A 132 1.05 -12.32 8.65
N GLU A 133 0.15 -11.93 7.75
CA GLU A 133 -0.11 -10.52 7.44
C GLU A 133 -0.69 -9.76 8.64
N LEU A 134 -1.64 -10.34 9.38
CA LEU A 134 -2.18 -9.72 10.60
C LEU A 134 -1.08 -9.51 11.65
N ARG A 135 -0.21 -10.50 11.82
CA ARG A 135 0.96 -10.41 12.69
C ARG A 135 1.90 -9.28 12.26
N HIS A 136 2.19 -9.19 10.97
CA HIS A 136 3.02 -8.13 10.40
C HIS A 136 2.44 -6.74 10.67
N VAL A 137 1.12 -6.58 10.46
CA VAL A 137 0.39 -5.35 10.77
C VAL A 137 0.52 -4.96 12.24
N ILE A 138 0.35 -5.90 13.16
CA ILE A 138 0.46 -5.66 14.60
C ILE A 138 1.89 -5.24 14.99
N LEU A 139 2.92 -5.89 14.44
CA LEU A 139 4.32 -5.54 14.68
C LEU A 139 4.68 -4.13 14.15
N ASN A 140 4.20 -3.80 12.96
CA ASN A 140 4.35 -2.46 12.39
C ASN A 140 3.64 -1.41 13.24
N LEU A 141 2.44 -1.73 13.75
CA LEU A 141 1.70 -0.87 14.65
C LEU A 141 2.46 -0.64 15.96
N LYS A 142 3.01 -1.68 16.61
CA LYS A 142 3.87 -1.55 17.80
C LYS A 142 5.02 -0.60 17.51
N THR A 143 5.78 -0.86 16.44
CA THR A 143 6.98 -0.10 16.11
C THR A 143 6.68 1.39 15.92
N ARG A 144 5.51 1.71 15.35
CA ARG A 144 5.05 3.08 15.18
C ARG A 144 4.56 3.70 16.49
N LEU A 145 3.77 2.98 17.28
CA LEU A 145 3.29 3.45 18.57
C LEU A 145 4.44 3.69 19.56
N ALA A 146 5.48 2.86 19.53
CA ALA A 146 6.66 3.02 20.38
C ALA A 146 7.46 4.30 20.08
N ARG A 147 7.31 4.88 18.88
CA ARG A 147 7.94 6.16 18.50
C ARG A 147 7.10 7.37 18.92
N LEU A 148 5.87 7.17 19.36
CA LEU A 148 4.97 8.25 19.74
C LEU A 148 5.09 8.52 21.24
N ASP A 149 5.38 9.78 21.58
CA ASP A 149 5.24 10.28 22.95
C ASP A 149 3.75 10.50 23.25
N VAL A 150 3.08 9.44 23.72
CA VAL A 150 1.64 9.43 23.97
C VAL A 150 1.23 10.51 24.98
N PRO A 151 1.90 10.70 26.14
CA PRO A 151 1.60 11.79 27.06
C PRO A 151 1.65 13.17 26.41
N SER A 152 2.73 13.49 25.69
CA SER A 152 2.86 14.79 25.02
C SER A 152 1.80 14.98 23.93
N PHE A 153 1.53 13.94 23.14
CA PHE A 153 0.47 13.99 22.14
C PHE A 153 -0.90 14.27 22.77
N LEU A 154 -1.22 13.60 23.88
CA LEU A 154 -2.49 13.78 24.57
C LEU A 154 -2.61 15.20 25.14
N VAL A 155 -1.59 15.67 25.85
CA VAL A 155 -1.61 16.96 26.56
C VAL A 155 -1.53 18.15 25.61
N PHE A 156 -0.68 18.09 24.58
CA PHE A 156 -0.45 19.24 23.70
C PHE A 156 -1.31 19.23 22.44
N SER A 157 -1.85 18.08 22.01
CA SER A 157 -2.68 18.00 20.79
C SER A 157 -4.14 17.70 21.08
N ILE A 158 -4.44 16.64 21.85
CA ILE A 158 -5.83 16.18 22.03
C ILE A 158 -6.60 17.07 23.02
N LEU A 159 -6.06 17.34 24.21
CA LEU A 159 -6.74 18.17 25.21
C LEU A 159 -7.07 19.58 24.70
N PRO A 160 -6.15 20.30 24.03
CA PRO A 160 -6.47 21.62 23.50
C PRO A 160 -7.52 21.57 22.40
N LEU A 161 -7.52 20.53 21.57
CA LEU A 161 -8.53 20.33 20.53
C LEU A 161 -9.93 20.14 21.14
N ILE A 162 -10.05 19.27 22.14
CA ILE A 162 -11.31 19.03 22.85
C ILE A 162 -11.78 20.28 23.59
N SER A 163 -10.87 20.92 24.34
CA SER A 163 -11.18 22.13 25.11
C SER A 163 -11.67 23.27 24.21
N ARG A 164 -11.01 23.48 23.07
CA ARG A 164 -11.42 24.46 22.07
C ARG A 164 -12.78 24.12 21.44
N HIS A 165 -12.99 22.85 21.06
CA HIS A 165 -14.27 22.42 20.51
C HIS A 165 -15.41 22.63 21.52
N TYR A 166 -15.18 22.31 22.78
CA TYR A 166 -16.15 22.52 23.86
C TYR A 166 -16.45 24.01 24.08
N ALA A 167 -15.42 24.87 24.10
CA ALA A 167 -15.61 26.32 24.24
C ALA A 167 -16.43 26.90 23.08
N ASP A 168 -16.13 26.50 21.84
CA ASP A 168 -16.89 26.91 20.66
C ASP A 168 -18.34 26.41 20.73
N PHE A 169 -18.56 25.17 21.17
CA PHE A 169 -19.89 24.59 21.33
C PHE A 169 -20.73 25.34 22.38
N VAL A 170 -20.18 25.62 23.56
CA VAL A 170 -20.87 26.35 24.65
C VAL A 170 -21.26 27.76 24.21
N ALA A 171 -20.39 28.45 23.46
CA ALA A 171 -20.66 29.79 22.93
C ALA A 171 -21.87 29.82 21.96
N ILE A 172 -22.08 28.73 21.22
CA ILE A 172 -23.17 28.60 20.23
C ILE A 172 -24.46 28.08 20.90
N GLN A 173 -24.36 27.21 21.90
CA GLN A 173 -25.48 26.54 22.55
C GLN A 173 -26.46 27.51 23.22
N GLN A 174 -26.02 28.70 23.67
CA GLN A 174 -26.89 29.72 24.25
C GLN A 174 -28.00 30.24 23.30
N LYS A 175 -27.93 29.91 22.00
CA LYS A 175 -28.91 30.30 20.98
C LYS A 175 -29.89 29.18 20.59
N HIS A 176 -29.89 28.05 21.28
CA HIS A 176 -30.59 26.84 20.85
C HIS A 176 -31.82 26.52 21.71
N GLY A 177 -32.91 26.06 21.08
CA GLY A 177 -34.10 25.53 21.77
C GLY A 177 -33.89 24.09 22.27
N SER A 178 -34.70 23.61 23.22
CA SER A 178 -34.54 22.29 23.86
C SER A 178 -34.80 21.05 22.98
N SER A 179 -35.02 21.21 21.67
CA SER A 179 -35.40 20.11 20.77
C SER A 179 -34.17 19.38 20.17
N TYR A 180 -34.10 18.07 20.40
CA TYR A 180 -33.04 17.18 19.88
C TYR A 180 -33.43 16.61 18.51
N SER A 181 -33.53 17.48 17.49
CA SER A 181 -33.83 17.07 16.11
C SER A 181 -32.59 17.16 15.21
N ILE A 182 -32.60 16.46 14.06
CA ILE A 182 -31.51 16.54 13.08
C ILE A 182 -31.32 17.98 12.55
N GLU A 183 -32.43 18.70 12.37
CA GLU A 183 -32.45 20.09 11.91
C GLU A 183 -31.81 21.04 12.93
N SER A 184 -32.04 20.74 14.22
CA SER A 184 -31.48 21.50 15.34
C SER A 184 -29.95 21.35 15.37
N LYS A 185 -29.44 20.12 15.17
CA LYS A 185 -28.00 19.84 15.01
C LYS A 185 -27.38 20.54 13.80
N LEU A 186 -28.05 20.56 12.66
CA LEU A 186 -27.58 21.25 11.46
C LEU A 186 -27.52 22.77 11.65
N ARG A 187 -28.50 23.35 12.37
CA ARG A 187 -28.52 24.77 12.70
C ARG A 187 -27.37 25.16 13.63
N VAL A 188 -27.04 24.30 14.60
CA VAL A 188 -25.86 24.49 15.43
C VAL A 188 -24.60 24.44 14.57
N ALA A 189 -24.47 23.42 13.72
CA ALA A 189 -23.33 23.25 12.84
C ALA A 189 -23.17 24.37 11.80
N SER A 190 -24.25 25.04 11.36
CA SER A 190 -24.16 26.17 10.42
C SER A 190 -23.67 27.47 11.07
N VAL A 191 -23.79 27.59 12.39
CA VAL A 191 -23.28 28.74 13.17
C VAL A 191 -21.82 28.52 13.58
N PHE A 192 -21.31 27.29 13.49
CA PHE A 192 -19.88 27.02 13.71
C PHE A 192 -19.03 27.76 12.66
N PRO A 193 -17.86 28.31 13.06
CA PRO A 193 -16.96 28.97 12.12
C PRO A 193 -16.59 28.02 10.96
N ALA A 194 -16.86 28.43 9.72
CA ALA A 194 -16.68 27.58 8.53
C ALA A 194 -15.24 27.06 8.37
N GLU A 195 -14.24 27.81 8.82
CA GLU A 195 -12.82 27.40 8.84
C GLU A 195 -12.52 26.28 9.83
N ARG A 196 -13.40 26.05 10.80
CA ARG A 196 -13.23 25.07 11.88
C ARG A 196 -14.05 23.79 11.66
N ILE A 197 -14.92 23.76 10.65
CA ILE A 197 -15.67 22.55 10.31
C ILE A 197 -14.73 21.58 9.59
N HIS A 198 -14.67 20.35 10.10
CA HIS A 198 -13.81 19.33 9.54
C HIS A 198 -14.22 18.98 8.10
N ARG A 199 -13.22 18.78 7.21
CA ARG A 199 -13.44 18.58 5.75
C ARG A 199 -14.33 17.39 5.40
N GLY A 200 -14.37 16.39 6.28
CA GLY A 200 -15.21 15.21 6.13
C GLY A 200 -16.69 15.43 6.48
N VAL A 201 -17.06 16.54 7.14
CA VAL A 201 -18.43 16.76 7.61
C VAL A 201 -19.34 17.14 6.43
N SER A 202 -20.45 16.43 6.30
CA SER A 202 -21.50 16.78 5.35
C SER A 202 -22.55 17.67 6.03
N MET A 203 -22.67 18.92 5.57
CA MET A 203 -23.67 19.88 6.05
C MET A 203 -25.04 19.74 5.35
N SER A 204 -25.16 18.81 4.40
CA SER A 204 -26.38 18.59 3.62
C SER A 204 -27.03 17.29 4.10
N LEU A 205 -27.92 17.39 5.09
CA LEU A 205 -28.82 16.30 5.50
C LEU A 205 -30.27 16.73 5.21
N PRO A 206 -31.13 15.83 4.71
CA PRO A 206 -30.91 14.40 4.46
C PRO A 206 -30.15 14.14 3.15
N GLY A 207 -29.10 13.31 3.20
CA GLY A 207 -28.31 12.96 2.02
C GLY A 207 -27.16 11.98 2.32
N PRO A 208 -26.61 11.30 1.30
CA PRO A 208 -25.52 10.36 1.48
C PRO A 208 -24.26 11.06 2.01
N ARG A 209 -23.60 10.45 3.02
CA ARG A 209 -22.38 10.95 3.66
C ARG A 209 -21.13 10.78 2.77
N VAL A 210 -21.19 11.29 1.54
CA VAL A 210 -20.15 11.09 0.51
C VAL A 210 -18.82 11.74 0.90
N LYS A 211 -18.87 12.96 1.46
CA LYS A 211 -17.67 13.70 1.90
C LYS A 211 -16.91 12.96 3.01
N GLU A 212 -17.65 12.40 3.96
CA GLU A 212 -17.10 11.65 5.08
C GLU A 212 -16.42 10.36 4.60
N LYS A 213 -17.12 9.57 3.78
CA LYS A 213 -16.55 8.35 3.19
C LYS A 213 -15.31 8.64 2.35
N ASN A 214 -15.31 9.72 1.56
CA ASN A 214 -14.15 10.10 0.76
C ASN A 214 -12.97 10.56 1.63
N TYR A 215 -13.23 11.24 2.74
CA TYR A 215 -12.21 11.60 3.72
C TYR A 215 -11.56 10.34 4.34
N PHE A 216 -12.37 9.37 4.75
CA PHE A 216 -11.86 8.11 5.28
C PHE A 216 -11.08 7.34 4.21
N ARG A 217 -11.56 7.26 2.97
CA ARG A 217 -10.80 6.64 1.86
C ARG A 217 -9.43 7.27 1.66
N SER A 218 -9.35 8.61 1.66
CA SER A 218 -8.07 9.32 1.54
C SER A 218 -7.14 9.05 2.71
N THR A 219 -7.69 8.96 3.92
CA THR A 219 -6.93 8.68 5.15
C THR A 219 -6.42 7.23 5.15
N VAL A 220 -7.29 6.26 4.83
CA VAL A 220 -6.93 4.85 4.71
C VAL A 220 -5.90 4.60 3.62
N SER A 221 -6.03 5.25 2.46
CA SER A 221 -5.01 5.16 1.41
C SER A 221 -3.61 5.62 1.85
N LYS A 222 -3.50 6.50 2.86
CA LYS A 222 -2.21 6.97 3.36
C LYS A 222 -1.62 6.05 4.43
N PHE A 223 -2.46 5.47 5.29
CA PHE A 223 -1.96 4.63 6.39
C PHE A 223 -1.83 3.16 6.02
N LEU A 224 -2.63 2.64 5.09
CA LEU A 224 -2.63 1.22 4.75
C LEU A 224 -1.26 0.71 4.25
N PRO A 225 -0.55 1.45 3.37
CA PRO A 225 0.82 1.09 2.95
C PRO A 225 1.86 1.10 4.08
N LEU A 226 1.53 1.73 5.21
CA LEU A 226 2.44 1.85 6.36
C LEU A 226 2.31 0.68 7.34
N LEU A 227 1.30 -0.18 7.16
CA LEU A 227 0.96 -1.30 8.03
C LEU A 227 1.16 -2.66 7.35
N LEU A 228 0.83 -2.78 6.06
CA LEU A 228 0.92 -4.04 5.31
C LEU A 228 2.37 -4.41 4.95
N SER A 229 2.58 -5.69 4.64
CA SER A 229 3.85 -6.16 4.08
C SER A 229 4.10 -5.60 2.67
N GLU A 230 5.34 -5.66 2.20
CA GLU A 230 5.68 -5.22 0.84
C GLU A 230 4.94 -6.02 -0.25
N LYS A 231 4.72 -7.32 -0.01
CA LYS A 231 3.98 -8.20 -0.92
C LYS A 231 2.54 -7.71 -1.10
N GLU A 232 1.85 -7.45 0.00
CA GLU A 232 0.45 -7.02 -0.03
C GLU A 232 0.27 -5.56 -0.43
N ASN A 233 1.25 -4.70 -0.14
CA ASN A 233 1.23 -3.33 -0.58
C ASN A 233 1.39 -3.19 -2.12
N ASN A 234 1.98 -4.19 -2.78
CA ASN A 234 2.01 -4.25 -4.25
C ASN A 234 0.69 -4.75 -4.85
N ASN A 235 -0.18 -5.37 -4.05
CA ASN A 235 -1.46 -5.89 -4.51
C ASN A 235 -2.56 -4.81 -4.49
N LYS A 236 -2.82 -4.21 -5.66
CA LYS A 236 -3.85 -3.17 -5.83
C LYS A 236 -5.26 -3.63 -5.48
N VAL A 237 -5.58 -4.91 -5.66
CA VAL A 237 -6.91 -5.46 -5.37
C VAL A 237 -7.14 -5.45 -3.87
N ILE A 238 -6.18 -5.95 -3.11
CA ILE A 238 -6.23 -6.01 -1.65
C ILE A 238 -6.24 -4.60 -1.05
N LEU A 239 -5.40 -3.70 -1.54
CA LEU A 239 -5.41 -2.29 -1.12
C LEU A 239 -6.78 -1.63 -1.36
N SER A 240 -7.39 -1.86 -2.51
CA SER A 240 -8.70 -1.27 -2.82
C SER A 240 -9.81 -1.87 -1.94
N LEU A 241 -9.80 -3.18 -1.73
CA LEU A 241 -10.77 -3.89 -0.90
C LEU A 241 -10.67 -3.45 0.55
N LEU A 242 -9.48 -3.51 1.13
CA LEU A 242 -9.23 -3.07 2.52
C LEU A 242 -9.58 -1.60 2.71
N ARG A 243 -9.28 -0.75 1.73
CA ARG A 243 -9.69 0.66 1.77
C ARG A 243 -11.20 0.81 1.88
N GLU A 244 -11.98 0.10 1.06
CA GLU A 244 -13.44 0.20 1.11
C GLU A 244 -14.00 -0.37 2.41
N ILE A 245 -13.52 -1.53 2.87
CA ILE A 245 -13.96 -2.14 4.12
C ILE A 245 -13.67 -1.21 5.30
N LEU A 246 -12.42 -0.75 5.44
CA LEU A 246 -12.02 0.12 6.54
C LEU A 246 -12.74 1.47 6.49
N SER A 247 -12.87 2.08 5.31
CA SER A 247 -13.49 3.40 5.19
C SER A 247 -15.00 3.37 5.38
N CYS A 248 -15.69 2.46 4.68
CA CYS A 248 -17.14 2.46 4.57
C CYS A 248 -17.84 1.62 5.65
N THR A 249 -17.20 0.55 6.13
CA THR A 249 -17.80 -0.38 7.09
C THR A 249 -17.28 -0.15 8.50
N VAL A 250 -15.97 0.07 8.67
CA VAL A 250 -15.39 0.20 10.02
C VAL A 250 -15.43 1.66 10.47
N LEU A 251 -14.66 2.54 9.81
CA LEU A 251 -14.48 3.92 10.26
C LEU A 251 -15.78 4.72 10.23
N THR A 252 -16.60 4.57 9.19
CA THR A 252 -17.90 5.27 9.14
C THR A 252 -18.79 4.90 10.34
N ASN A 253 -18.89 3.61 10.68
CA ASN A 253 -19.72 3.17 11.81
C ASN A 253 -19.13 3.58 13.17
N VAL A 254 -17.80 3.50 13.32
CA VAL A 254 -17.10 3.95 14.53
C VAL A 254 -17.30 5.45 14.74
N PHE A 255 -17.13 6.26 13.69
CA PHE A 255 -17.32 7.71 13.80
C PHE A 255 -18.79 8.09 13.97
N GLU A 256 -19.73 7.34 13.41
CA GLU A 256 -21.15 7.53 13.68
C GLU A 256 -21.45 7.33 15.17
N MET A 257 -21.00 6.21 15.75
CA MET A 257 -21.14 5.91 17.19
C MET A 257 -20.47 6.98 18.05
N VAL A 258 -19.21 7.32 17.78
CA VAL A 258 -18.45 8.30 18.58
C VAL A 258 -19.02 9.72 18.42
N SER A 259 -19.69 10.04 17.31
CA SER A 259 -20.32 11.35 17.12
C SER A 259 -21.65 11.50 17.87
N GLU A 260 -22.19 10.42 18.44
CA GLU A 260 -23.41 10.50 19.24
C GLU A 260 -23.11 11.02 20.65
N GLY A 261 -23.84 12.07 21.06
CA GLY A 261 -23.68 12.62 22.41
C GLY A 261 -24.05 11.61 23.52
N ASP A 262 -24.98 10.69 23.23
CA ASP A 262 -25.39 9.66 24.19
C ASP A 262 -24.26 8.66 24.47
N PHE A 263 -23.43 8.33 23.48
CA PHE A 263 -22.25 7.49 23.68
C PHE A 263 -21.33 8.05 24.77
N PHE A 264 -21.04 9.35 24.75
CA PHE A 264 -20.24 9.99 25.79
C PHE A 264 -20.97 10.09 27.13
N ASN A 265 -22.27 10.37 27.12
CA ASN A 265 -23.07 10.39 28.35
C ASN A 265 -23.03 9.03 29.06
N GLN A 266 -23.25 7.95 28.31
CA GLN A 266 -23.16 6.58 28.84
C GLN A 266 -21.74 6.25 29.32
N MET A 267 -20.71 6.68 28.59
CA MET A 267 -19.31 6.52 29.01
C MET A 267 -19.05 7.19 30.37
N ILE A 268 -19.51 8.43 30.55
CA ILE A 268 -19.38 9.19 31.80
C ILE A 268 -20.13 8.48 32.93
N VAL A 269 -21.38 8.05 32.69
CA VAL A 269 -22.18 7.33 33.69
C VAL A 269 -21.51 6.01 34.08
N LYS A 270 -20.94 5.26 33.13
CA LYS A 270 -20.25 4.00 33.42
C LYS A 270 -18.95 4.20 34.21
N LEU A 271 -18.18 5.23 33.90
CA LEU A 271 -16.90 5.50 34.57
C LEU A 271 -17.08 6.10 35.96
N ILE A 272 -18.05 7.00 36.12
CA ILE A 272 -18.20 7.86 37.31
C ILE A 272 -19.44 7.50 38.13
N GLY A 273 -20.46 6.90 37.52
CA GLY A 273 -21.75 6.63 38.14
C GLY A 273 -21.65 5.78 39.39
N ASP A 274 -20.92 4.67 39.36
CA ASP A 274 -20.73 3.78 40.52
C ASP A 274 -20.07 4.53 41.69
N ASN A 275 -19.07 5.35 41.38
CA ASN A 275 -18.38 6.18 42.37
C ASN A 275 -19.31 7.24 42.97
N LEU A 276 -20.17 7.87 42.16
CA LEU A 276 -21.13 8.86 42.65
C LEU A 276 -22.22 8.22 43.51
N GLN A 277 -22.76 7.08 43.09
CA GLN A 277 -23.76 6.33 43.84
C GLN A 277 -23.21 5.87 45.19
N HIS A 278 -21.98 5.35 45.22
CA HIS A 278 -21.33 4.96 46.46
C HIS A 278 -21.17 6.14 47.42
N ARG A 279 -20.75 7.32 46.93
CA ARG A 279 -20.64 8.53 47.75
C ARG A 279 -21.99 8.98 48.30
N ASP A 280 -23.06 8.87 47.53
CA ASP A 280 -24.41 9.23 47.97
C ASP A 280 -24.94 8.26 49.03
N GLN A 281 -24.69 6.96 48.86
CA GLN A 281 -25.00 5.93 49.87
C GLN A 281 -24.26 6.19 51.19
N VAL A 282 -22.96 6.50 51.14
CA VAL A 282 -22.18 6.84 52.36
C VAL A 282 -22.73 8.09 53.05
N LYS A 283 -23.14 9.12 52.29
CA LYS A 283 -23.77 10.32 52.87
C LYS A 283 -25.08 9.98 53.58
N LYS A 284 -25.95 9.18 52.95
CA LYS A 284 -27.22 8.74 53.55
C LYS A 284 -27.00 7.91 54.81
N LEU A 285 -26.03 7.00 54.80
CA LEU A 285 -25.68 6.19 55.97
C LEU A 285 -25.17 7.06 57.12
N ARG A 286 -24.30 8.04 56.85
CA ARG A 286 -23.83 9.00 57.87
C ARG A 286 -24.96 9.83 58.46
N ALA A 287 -25.84 10.34 57.62
CA ALA A 287 -27.00 11.11 58.08
C ALA A 287 -27.95 10.26 58.95
N ALA A 288 -28.18 9.00 58.58
CA ALA A 288 -28.98 8.07 59.39
C ALA A 288 -28.30 7.74 60.73
N LEU A 289 -26.97 7.52 60.73
CA LEU A 289 -26.19 7.29 61.94
C LEU A 289 -26.25 8.50 62.90
N GLU A 290 -26.05 9.71 62.38
CA GLU A 290 -26.17 10.95 63.17
C GLU A 290 -27.56 11.11 63.79
N GLN A 291 -28.63 10.82 63.03
CA GLN A 291 -29.99 10.83 63.56
C GLN A 291 -30.18 9.83 64.71
N HIS A 292 -29.64 8.61 64.58
CA HIS A 292 -29.72 7.61 65.64
C HIS A 292 -28.91 8.00 66.88
N THR A 293 -27.72 8.59 66.71
CA THR A 293 -26.90 9.08 67.84
C THR A 293 -27.60 10.22 68.59
N MET A 294 -28.21 11.17 67.87
CA MET A 294 -29.00 12.25 68.48
C MET A 294 -30.28 11.77 69.19
N GLN A 295 -30.74 10.56 68.92
CA GLN A 295 -31.93 9.97 69.55
C GLN A 295 -31.59 9.15 70.81
N MET A 296 -30.31 8.83 71.01
CA MET A 296 -29.81 8.04 72.14
C MET A 296 -29.26 8.90 73.30
N ASP A 297 -29.06 10.19 73.07
CA ASP A 297 -28.77 11.23 74.08
C ASP A 297 -30.06 11.93 74.52
#